data_AF-A0A8C5M404-F1
#
_entry.id   AF-A0A8C5M404-F1
#
_cell.length_a   1.000
_cell.length_b   1.000
_cell.length_c   1.000
_cell.angle_alpha   90.00
_cell.angle_beta   90.00
_cell.angle_gamma   90.00
#
_symmetry.space_group_name_H-M   'P 1'
#
loop_
_entity.id
_entity.type
_entity.pdbx_description
1 polymer ?
#
loop_
_entity_poly.entity_id
_entity_poly.type
_entity_poly.pdbx_seq_one_letter_code
_entity_poly.pdbx_strand_id
1 'polypeptide(L)'
;MTRYFCRRGGCEDSCKNRCGQKLDKYYSCQCNPHCERFGDCCHDYHQCLYADPSSNEATHPVETPENSCNGRCWKKFSKKDPCHCNKKCDKHNNCCPDYDTLCGGSSKATINDNNDATSSNYKTKKGNDITNEEIKAISEKIYKQDDNKAKDSDIILNKQNMAEATGNQEDLNEECLYKYVNEELFKRPTYKAFIDLTNNYVRKTGTDESYTAEEIKEQVHFLKEIMKTKPMKVLYTFFHSKGMYDNVEEFTDSLHKMWFGLYSRSSGEADSSGFEHVFIGEVKKNQVSGFHSWIRFYMLEKQGLMDYYSYNYDGPWTSYPDVLGKQFHWDGFYKEVGSQFIGSSPEFDFSLYTLCYISRPGKKCRISLGGHDLGIQTYEWTKNTYDGGNKYVATAYPVV
;
A
#
# COMPACT_ATOMS: atom_id res chain seq x y z
N MET A 1 -45.33 10.01 -32.75
CA MET A 1 -44.28 10.33 -31.77
C MET A 1 -44.46 9.38 -30.61
N THR A 2 -43.76 8.26 -30.63
CA THR A 2 -43.92 7.22 -29.61
C THR A 2 -42.54 6.63 -29.37
N ARG A 3 -41.89 7.02 -28.26
CA ARG A 3 -40.69 6.34 -27.77
C ARG A 3 -41.09 5.52 -26.53
N TYR A 4 -40.61 4.29 -26.54
CA TYR A 4 -41.16 3.12 -25.86
C TYR A 4 -40.98 3.11 -24.34
N PHE A 5 -41.93 2.48 -23.66
CA PHE A 5 -41.88 2.10 -22.24
C PHE A 5 -40.75 1.08 -21.98
N CYS A 6 -40.02 1.26 -20.86
CA CYS A 6 -39.18 0.21 -20.28
C CYS A 6 -40.06 -0.88 -19.65
N ARG A 7 -39.89 -2.14 -20.12
CA ARG A 7 -40.43 -3.34 -19.46
C ARG A 7 -39.27 -4.32 -19.21
N ARG A 8 -39.08 -4.65 -17.92
CA ARG A 8 -38.21 -5.69 -17.33
C ARG A 8 -36.69 -5.50 -17.52
N GLY A 9 -36.01 -5.14 -16.44
CA GLY A 9 -34.56 -4.91 -16.34
C GLY A 9 -34.28 -3.42 -16.11
N GLY A 10 -33.83 -3.06 -14.91
CA GLY A 10 -33.86 -1.71 -14.34
C GLY A 10 -33.21 -0.61 -15.18
N CYS A 11 -33.73 0.61 -15.05
CA CYS A 11 -33.02 1.83 -15.44
C CYS A 11 -31.69 1.81 -14.68
N GLU A 12 -30.56 1.84 -15.40
CA GLU A 12 -29.24 1.63 -14.79
C GLU A 12 -29.00 2.61 -13.63
N ASP A 13 -28.70 2.06 -12.45
CA ASP A 13 -28.32 2.78 -11.22
C ASP A 13 -26.88 3.34 -11.33
N SER A 14 -26.59 4.05 -12.42
CA SER A 14 -25.26 4.53 -12.77
C SER A 14 -25.25 6.00 -13.19
N CYS A 15 -24.14 6.67 -12.90
CA CYS A 15 -23.78 8.03 -13.27
C CYS A 15 -23.05 8.14 -14.59
N LYS A 16 -22.89 7.03 -15.32
CA LYS A 16 -22.39 7.05 -16.69
C LYS A 16 -23.19 8.04 -17.55
N ASN A 17 -22.50 9.07 -18.03
CA ASN A 17 -23.07 10.19 -18.81
C ASN A 17 -24.14 11.03 -18.08
N ARG A 18 -24.26 10.92 -16.76
CA ARG A 18 -25.24 11.63 -15.93
C ARG A 18 -24.61 12.58 -14.91
N CYS A 19 -23.28 12.66 -14.85
CA CYS A 19 -22.55 13.57 -13.97
C CYS A 19 -22.99 15.03 -14.17
N GLY A 20 -23.38 15.71 -13.09
CA GLY A 20 -23.78 17.10 -13.13
C GLY A 20 -25.16 17.37 -13.75
N GLN A 21 -25.91 16.35 -14.17
CA GLN A 21 -27.27 16.53 -14.67
C GLN A 21 -28.20 17.06 -13.57
N LYS A 22 -29.29 17.73 -13.95
CA LYS A 22 -30.33 18.14 -13.00
C LYS A 22 -31.08 16.91 -12.48
N LEU A 23 -31.71 17.06 -11.30
CA LEU A 23 -32.53 16.01 -10.69
C LEU A 23 -33.56 15.46 -11.69
N ASP A 24 -33.53 14.15 -11.90
CA ASP A 24 -34.45 13.43 -12.76
C ASP A 24 -35.13 12.30 -11.96
N LYS A 25 -36.44 12.46 -11.77
CA LYS A 25 -37.28 11.56 -10.96
C LYS A 25 -37.57 10.22 -11.62
N TYR A 26 -37.18 10.03 -12.88
CA TYR A 26 -37.33 8.76 -13.59
C TYR A 26 -36.21 7.76 -13.30
N TYR A 27 -35.16 8.18 -12.59
CA TYR A 27 -34.08 7.33 -12.12
C TYR A 27 -34.18 7.07 -10.62
N SER A 28 -33.83 5.85 -10.21
CA SER A 28 -33.77 5.40 -8.82
C SER A 28 -32.64 6.06 -8.01
N CYS A 29 -31.66 6.66 -8.68
CA CYS A 29 -30.54 7.36 -8.08
C CYS A 29 -30.14 8.59 -8.90
N GLN A 30 -29.39 9.50 -8.30
CA GLN A 30 -29.04 10.83 -8.82
C GLN A 30 -27.52 11.00 -8.98
N CYS A 31 -27.14 11.88 -9.91
CA CYS A 31 -25.75 12.17 -10.26
C CYS A 31 -25.46 13.67 -10.25
N ASN A 32 -26.30 14.40 -9.52
CA ASN A 32 -26.23 15.84 -9.36
C ASN A 32 -25.44 16.19 -8.08
N PRO A 33 -24.86 17.40 -7.98
CA PRO A 33 -24.06 17.80 -6.81
C PRO A 33 -24.80 17.82 -5.46
N HIS A 34 -26.13 17.68 -5.47
CA HIS A 34 -26.96 17.64 -4.26
C HIS A 34 -27.36 16.22 -3.85
N CYS A 35 -27.03 15.18 -4.61
CA CYS A 35 -27.45 13.82 -4.28
C CYS A 35 -26.92 13.34 -2.93
N GLU A 36 -25.72 13.78 -2.54
CA GLU A 36 -25.11 13.42 -1.24
C GLU A 36 -25.91 13.98 -0.07
N ARG A 37 -26.55 15.15 -0.26
CA ARG A 37 -27.43 15.76 0.73
C ARG A 37 -28.75 15.01 0.88
N PHE A 38 -29.24 14.41 -0.19
CA PHE A 38 -30.53 13.71 -0.21
C PHE A 38 -30.40 12.19 -0.04
N GLY A 39 -29.17 11.67 0.01
CA GLY A 39 -28.89 10.25 0.20
C GLY A 39 -29.30 9.38 -0.98
N ASP A 40 -29.40 9.96 -2.18
CA ASP A 40 -29.92 9.31 -3.38
C ASP A 40 -28.89 9.19 -4.50
N CYS A 41 -27.59 9.30 -4.21
CA CYS A 41 -26.54 9.16 -5.23
C CYS A 41 -26.48 7.75 -5.85
N CYS A 42 -26.18 7.67 -7.15
CA CYS A 42 -25.84 6.38 -7.76
C CYS A 42 -24.52 5.83 -7.21
N HIS A 43 -24.33 4.52 -7.27
CA HIS A 43 -23.18 3.85 -6.63
C HIS A 43 -21.82 4.30 -7.19
N ASP A 44 -21.79 4.76 -8.44
CA ASP A 44 -20.62 5.24 -9.18
C ASP A 44 -20.54 6.78 -9.23
N TYR A 45 -21.33 7.50 -8.43
CA TYR A 45 -21.28 8.97 -8.36
C TYR A 45 -19.88 9.51 -8.01
N HIS A 46 -19.07 8.75 -7.26
CA HIS A 46 -17.68 9.11 -6.97
C HIS A 46 -16.84 9.37 -8.23
N GLN A 47 -17.18 8.74 -9.36
CA GLN A 47 -16.51 8.97 -10.65
C GLN A 47 -16.81 10.36 -11.21
N CYS A 48 -17.95 10.96 -10.85
CA CYS A 48 -18.30 12.33 -11.21
C CYS A 48 -17.48 13.39 -10.45
N LEU A 49 -16.91 13.05 -9.29
CA LEU A 49 -16.06 13.97 -8.51
C LEU A 49 -14.72 14.24 -9.21
N TYR A 50 -14.36 13.43 -10.21
CA TYR A 50 -13.15 13.55 -11.00
C TYR A 50 -13.41 14.05 -12.44
N ALA A 51 -14.68 14.33 -12.79
CA ALA A 51 -15.02 14.85 -14.11
C ALA A 51 -14.70 16.36 -14.18
N ASP A 52 -13.82 16.73 -15.11
CA ASP A 52 -13.43 18.11 -15.36
C ASP A 52 -14.64 18.95 -15.84
N PRO A 53 -15.07 19.99 -15.09
CA PRO A 53 -16.17 20.86 -15.48
C PRO A 53 -15.93 21.64 -16.78
N SER A 54 -14.69 21.67 -17.29
CA SER A 54 -14.30 22.37 -18.51
C SER A 54 -14.35 21.50 -19.78
N SER A 55 -14.63 20.20 -19.65
CA SER A 55 -14.76 19.30 -20.80
C SER A 55 -16.16 19.36 -21.41
N ASN A 56 -16.38 20.36 -22.26
CA ASN A 56 -17.56 20.42 -23.12
C ASN A 56 -17.42 19.43 -24.27
N GLU A 57 -17.83 18.17 -24.09
CA GLU A 57 -18.12 17.28 -25.22
C GLU A 57 -19.45 16.54 -25.02
N ALA A 58 -20.52 17.25 -25.41
CA ALA A 58 -21.84 16.70 -25.64
C ALA A 58 -22.13 16.71 -27.15
N THR A 59 -21.70 15.67 -27.88
CA THR A 59 -22.34 15.23 -29.14
C THR A 59 -22.04 13.75 -29.39
N HIS A 60 -23.11 12.95 -29.46
CA HIS A 60 -23.21 11.55 -29.90
C HIS A 60 -22.60 11.28 -31.30
N PRO A 61 -22.58 10.03 -31.82
CA PRO A 61 -22.50 8.69 -31.22
C PRO A 61 -21.30 7.90 -31.81
N VAL A 62 -20.61 7.05 -31.06
CA VAL A 62 -19.77 6.04 -31.72
C VAL A 62 -19.90 4.72 -30.97
N GLU A 63 -20.49 3.76 -31.67
CA GLU A 63 -20.26 2.33 -31.48
C GLU A 63 -18.80 2.15 -31.03
N THR A 64 -18.55 1.46 -29.92
CA THR A 64 -17.18 1.06 -29.59
C THR A 64 -16.58 0.47 -30.86
N PRO A 65 -15.44 0.97 -31.38
CA PRO A 65 -14.93 0.43 -32.62
C PRO A 65 -14.66 -1.03 -32.34
N GLU A 66 -15.43 -1.93 -32.97
CA GLU A 66 -15.25 -3.37 -32.81
C GLU A 66 -13.81 -3.78 -33.17
N ASN A 67 -13.11 -2.86 -33.87
CA ASN A 67 -11.71 -2.84 -34.27
C ASN A 67 -10.73 -2.09 -33.35
N SER A 68 -11.02 -1.91 -32.06
CA SER A 68 -10.08 -1.24 -31.12
C SER A 68 -9.78 -2.06 -29.86
N CYS A 69 -8.58 -1.87 -29.33
CA CYS A 69 -8.09 -2.45 -28.09
C CYS A 69 -8.23 -1.57 -26.84
N ASN A 70 -8.77 -0.36 -26.98
CA ASN A 70 -9.00 0.52 -25.84
C ASN A 70 -9.94 -0.15 -24.81
N GLY A 71 -9.45 -0.39 -23.60
CA GLY A 71 -10.16 -1.14 -22.55
C GLY A 71 -10.40 -2.63 -22.87
N ARG A 72 -9.76 -3.19 -23.91
CA ARG A 72 -9.91 -4.59 -24.34
C ARG A 72 -8.60 -5.40 -24.29
N CYS A 73 -7.48 -4.78 -23.91
CA CYS A 73 -6.20 -5.50 -23.75
C CYS A 73 -6.34 -6.73 -22.85
N TRP A 74 -5.75 -7.83 -23.30
CA TRP A 74 -5.70 -9.12 -22.63
C TRP A 74 -7.03 -9.84 -22.43
N LYS A 75 -8.13 -9.38 -23.06
CA LYS A 75 -9.41 -10.11 -23.04
C LYS A 75 -9.27 -11.52 -23.61
N LYS A 76 -10.08 -12.45 -23.10
CA LYS A 76 -10.16 -13.81 -23.66
C LYS A 76 -10.68 -13.77 -25.10
N PHE A 77 -10.22 -14.70 -25.94
CA PHE A 77 -10.69 -14.85 -27.31
C PHE A 77 -12.21 -15.07 -27.36
N SER A 78 -12.89 -14.37 -28.27
CA SER A 78 -14.33 -14.45 -28.53
C SER A 78 -14.55 -14.55 -30.02
N LYS A 79 -15.25 -15.59 -30.52
CA LYS A 79 -15.54 -15.71 -31.97
C LYS A 79 -16.48 -14.62 -32.51
N LYS A 80 -17.07 -13.81 -31.63
CA LYS A 80 -18.00 -12.73 -31.99
C LYS A 80 -17.31 -11.42 -32.29
N ASP A 81 -16.03 -11.29 -31.94
CA ASP A 81 -15.29 -10.04 -32.11
C ASP A 81 -14.56 -10.07 -33.47
N PRO A 82 -14.57 -8.97 -34.25
CA PRO A 82 -13.92 -8.92 -35.55
C PRO A 82 -12.39 -8.85 -35.47
N CYS A 83 -11.84 -8.45 -34.32
CA CYS A 83 -10.43 -8.52 -33.97
C CYS A 83 -10.26 -8.76 -32.47
N HIS A 84 -9.04 -9.08 -32.03
CA HIS A 84 -8.75 -9.40 -30.65
C HIS A 84 -7.54 -8.66 -30.10
N CYS A 85 -7.54 -8.51 -28.79
CA CYS A 85 -6.49 -7.80 -28.06
C CYS A 85 -5.79 -8.72 -27.06
N ASN A 86 -5.72 -10.01 -27.38
CA ASN A 86 -5.16 -11.03 -26.51
C ASN A 86 -3.72 -11.35 -26.91
N LYS A 87 -2.92 -11.89 -25.98
CA LYS A 87 -1.48 -12.23 -26.20
C LYS A 87 -1.16 -13.09 -27.42
N LYS A 88 -2.16 -13.77 -28.01
CA LYS A 88 -1.98 -14.67 -29.15
C LYS A 88 -2.55 -14.10 -30.44
N CYS A 89 -3.10 -12.87 -30.45
CA CYS A 89 -3.72 -12.33 -31.67
C CYS A 89 -2.71 -12.19 -32.82
N ASP A 90 -1.43 -11.92 -32.52
CA ASP A 90 -0.35 -11.86 -33.52
C ASP A 90 -0.11 -13.21 -34.19
N LYS A 91 -0.26 -14.30 -33.43
CA LYS A 91 -0.11 -15.67 -33.94
C LYS A 91 -1.26 -16.08 -34.84
N HIS A 92 -2.43 -15.48 -34.63
CA HIS A 92 -3.64 -15.76 -35.40
C HIS A 92 -3.95 -14.66 -36.43
N ASN A 93 -3.06 -13.67 -36.56
CA ASN A 93 -3.17 -12.50 -37.43
C ASN A 93 -4.55 -11.81 -37.36
N ASN A 94 -5.06 -11.68 -36.15
CA ASN A 94 -6.39 -11.13 -35.88
C ASN A 94 -6.36 -10.08 -34.77
N CYS A 95 -5.21 -9.42 -34.58
CA CYS A 95 -5.11 -8.29 -33.68
C CYS A 95 -5.94 -7.11 -34.15
N CYS A 96 -6.46 -6.31 -33.22
CA CYS A 96 -7.01 -5.02 -33.61
C CYS A 96 -5.90 -4.08 -34.09
N PRO A 97 -6.18 -3.16 -35.03
CA PRO A 97 -5.20 -2.22 -35.58
C PRO A 97 -4.36 -1.45 -34.56
N ASP A 98 -4.92 -1.16 -33.38
CA ASP A 98 -4.29 -0.43 -32.29
C ASP A 98 -3.73 -1.34 -31.18
N TYR A 99 -3.71 -2.66 -31.39
CA TYR A 99 -3.23 -3.63 -30.40
C TYR A 99 -1.79 -3.37 -30.01
N ASP A 100 -0.88 -3.11 -30.95
CA ASP A 100 0.52 -2.87 -30.62
C ASP A 100 0.71 -1.58 -29.82
N THR A 101 -0.06 -0.55 -30.16
CA THR A 101 0.00 0.76 -29.50
C THR A 101 -0.61 0.74 -28.10
N LEU A 102 -1.70 0.01 -27.91
CA LEU A 102 -2.45 0.00 -26.64
C LEU A 102 -2.09 -1.18 -25.73
N CYS A 103 -1.67 -2.31 -26.29
CA CYS A 103 -1.42 -3.56 -25.58
C CYS A 103 -0.02 -4.18 -25.86
N GLY A 104 0.69 -3.75 -26.90
CA GLY A 104 1.91 -4.38 -27.45
C GLY A 104 3.21 -4.14 -26.67
N GLY A 105 3.15 -4.08 -25.33
CA GLY A 105 4.34 -4.03 -24.49
C GLY A 105 5.13 -5.34 -24.51
N SER A 106 6.07 -5.44 -25.46
CA SER A 106 7.17 -6.42 -25.63
C SER A 106 6.93 -7.61 -26.59
N SER A 107 7.34 -7.45 -27.86
CA SER A 107 8.36 -8.25 -28.56
C SER A 107 8.08 -8.40 -30.07
N LYS A 108 8.83 -7.69 -30.91
CA LYS A 108 9.37 -8.23 -32.16
C LYS A 108 10.63 -7.46 -32.53
N ALA A 109 11.77 -8.05 -32.18
CA ALA A 109 13.04 -7.75 -32.82
C ALA A 109 12.97 -8.28 -34.26
N THR A 110 13.10 -7.37 -35.23
CA THR A 110 13.59 -7.70 -36.56
C THR A 110 14.88 -6.94 -36.79
N ILE A 111 15.94 -7.71 -37.01
CA ILE A 111 17.26 -7.28 -37.44
C ILE A 111 17.11 -6.54 -38.77
N ASN A 112 17.70 -5.35 -38.87
CA ASN A 112 18.48 -4.92 -40.03
C ASN A 112 19.36 -3.74 -39.60
N ASP A 113 20.66 -3.98 -39.68
CA ASP A 113 21.74 -3.03 -39.46
C ASP A 113 21.61 -1.82 -40.37
N ASN A 114 21.74 -0.61 -39.82
CA ASN A 114 22.70 0.41 -40.27
C ASN A 114 22.59 1.68 -39.39
N ASN A 115 23.73 2.04 -38.81
CA ASN A 115 24.12 3.29 -38.14
C ASN A 115 23.18 4.51 -38.32
N ASP A 116 22.74 5.12 -37.22
CA ASP A 116 23.23 6.45 -36.82
C ASP A 116 22.80 6.79 -35.38
N ALA A 117 23.65 7.55 -34.70
CA ALA A 117 23.57 7.88 -33.29
C ALA A 117 22.37 8.79 -32.96
N THR A 118 21.65 8.49 -31.88
CA THR A 118 21.19 9.45 -30.84
C THR A 118 20.45 8.68 -29.76
N SER A 119 21.18 8.38 -28.67
CA SER A 119 20.67 7.63 -27.52
C SER A 119 20.00 8.58 -26.52
N SER A 120 18.68 8.48 -26.37
CA SER A 120 17.95 8.94 -25.18
C SER A 120 17.39 7.70 -24.46
N ASN A 121 18.22 7.16 -23.58
CA ASN A 121 17.94 6.04 -22.67
C ASN A 121 17.02 6.48 -21.52
N TYR A 122 15.79 5.99 -21.45
CA TYR A 122 15.09 5.88 -20.17
C TYR A 122 15.54 4.60 -19.46
N LYS A 123 16.58 4.72 -18.64
CA LYS A 123 17.04 3.67 -17.71
C LYS A 123 16.33 3.87 -16.38
N THR A 124 15.49 2.92 -15.98
CA THR A 124 15.10 2.75 -14.57
C THR A 124 16.37 2.38 -13.78
N LYS A 125 16.95 3.36 -13.08
CA LYS A 125 18.11 3.16 -12.22
C LYS A 125 17.70 2.40 -10.96
N LYS A 126 18.05 1.11 -10.90
CA LYS A 126 18.05 0.31 -9.66
C LYS A 126 18.90 1.03 -8.59
N GLY A 127 18.45 1.07 -7.34
CA GLY A 127 19.03 1.80 -6.19
C GLY A 127 20.45 1.43 -5.73
N ASN A 128 21.29 0.90 -6.62
CA ASN A 128 22.68 0.54 -6.33
C ASN A 128 23.60 1.76 -6.15
N ASP A 129 23.17 2.97 -6.55
CA ASP A 129 23.92 4.23 -6.42
C ASP A 129 23.68 4.96 -5.07
N ILE A 130 22.93 4.37 -4.14
CA ILE A 130 22.68 4.95 -2.81
C ILE A 130 23.70 4.40 -1.81
N THR A 131 24.56 5.26 -1.24
CA THR A 131 25.60 4.81 -0.29
C THR A 131 25.04 4.56 1.11
N ASN A 132 25.81 3.88 1.97
CA ASN A 132 25.38 3.66 3.36
C ASN A 132 25.36 4.98 4.15
N GLU A 133 26.29 5.89 3.84
CA GLU A 133 26.39 7.22 4.45
C GLU A 133 25.16 8.06 4.11
N GLU A 134 24.66 7.96 2.87
CA GLU A 134 23.41 8.61 2.46
C GLU A 134 22.21 8.03 3.20
N ILE A 135 22.11 6.71 3.33
CA ILE A 135 21.02 6.07 4.10
C ILE A 135 21.03 6.54 5.56
N LYS A 136 22.21 6.55 6.21
CA LYS A 136 22.36 7.06 7.58
C LYS A 136 21.99 8.54 7.68
N ALA A 137 22.43 9.36 6.73
CA ALA A 137 22.12 10.79 6.73
C ALA A 137 20.62 11.08 6.53
N ILE A 138 19.94 10.33 5.64
CA ILE A 138 18.51 10.51 5.38
C ILE A 138 17.66 9.98 6.53
N SER A 139 18.02 8.83 7.12
CA SER A 139 17.33 8.30 8.31
C SER A 139 17.40 9.27 9.50
N GLU A 140 18.52 9.94 9.74
CA GLU A 140 18.62 11.01 10.74
C GLU A 140 17.74 12.23 10.43
N LYS A 141 17.62 12.60 9.15
CA LYS A 141 16.70 13.68 8.75
C LYS A 141 15.25 13.28 8.99
N ILE A 142 14.87 12.05 8.64
CA ILE A 142 13.54 11.50 8.90
C ILE A 142 13.25 11.51 10.41
N TYR A 143 14.16 11.00 11.23
CA TYR A 143 14.07 10.99 12.70
C TYR A 143 13.85 12.38 13.30
N LYS A 144 14.61 13.39 12.85
CA LYS A 144 14.47 14.77 13.34
C LYS A 144 13.19 15.46 12.89
N GLN A 145 12.56 14.96 11.82
CA GLN A 145 11.37 15.56 11.21
C GLN A 145 10.09 14.81 11.55
N ASP A 146 10.15 13.79 12.40
CA ASP A 146 8.96 13.10 12.90
C ASP A 146 8.25 13.94 13.98
N ASP A 147 7.57 15.00 13.53
CA ASP A 147 6.80 15.89 14.42
C ASP A 147 5.61 15.18 15.08
N ASN A 148 5.15 14.07 14.49
CA ASN A 148 3.98 13.34 14.93
C ASN A 148 4.32 12.21 15.93
N LYS A 149 5.59 11.97 16.26
CA LYS A 149 5.97 11.01 17.29
C LYS A 149 5.34 11.29 18.66
N ALA A 150 5.34 10.27 19.50
CA ALA A 150 5.07 10.37 20.92
C ALA A 150 6.18 11.17 21.62
N LYS A 151 5.80 11.97 22.62
CA LYS A 151 6.72 12.52 23.62
C LYS A 151 6.99 11.49 24.71
N ASP A 152 8.02 11.71 25.52
CA ASP A 152 8.38 10.81 26.63
C ASP A 152 7.22 10.61 27.63
N SER A 153 6.36 11.63 27.79
CA SER A 153 5.17 11.55 28.65
C SER A 153 3.96 10.88 27.99
N ASP A 154 3.99 10.68 26.68
CA ASP A 154 2.84 10.14 25.94
C ASP A 154 2.76 8.61 26.02
N ILE A 155 3.85 7.92 26.39
CA ILE A 155 3.87 6.47 26.56
C ILE A 155 4.64 6.13 27.83
N ILE A 156 4.05 5.30 28.69
CA ILE A 156 4.72 4.72 29.85
C ILE A 156 4.66 3.22 29.69
N LEU A 157 5.83 2.61 29.54
CA LEU A 157 5.97 1.16 29.44
C LEU A 157 6.19 0.53 30.81
N ASN A 158 5.58 -0.62 31.01
CA ASN A 158 5.91 -1.59 32.03
C ASN A 158 6.66 -2.75 31.36
N LYS A 159 7.97 -2.56 31.12
CA LYS A 159 8.79 -3.55 30.39
C LYS A 159 8.92 -4.88 31.15
N GLN A 160 8.79 -4.86 32.47
CA GLN A 160 8.90 -6.02 33.35
C GLN A 160 10.23 -6.77 33.13
N ASN A 161 10.21 -8.10 32.99
CA ASN A 161 11.42 -8.92 32.92
C ASN A 161 11.98 -9.04 31.49
N MET A 162 13.31 -9.05 31.38
CA MET A 162 14.02 -9.42 30.16
C MET A 162 14.09 -10.94 30.04
N ALA A 163 13.80 -11.49 28.86
CA ALA A 163 13.98 -12.91 28.58
C ALA A 163 15.47 -13.30 28.57
N GLU A 164 15.85 -14.28 29.38
CA GLU A 164 17.18 -14.92 29.30
C GLU A 164 17.32 -15.79 28.06
N ALA A 165 16.22 -16.40 27.61
CA ALA A 165 16.13 -17.22 26.41
C ALA A 165 14.77 -17.03 25.73
N THR A 166 14.76 -16.97 24.40
CA THR A 166 13.54 -16.66 23.66
C THR A 166 12.67 -17.89 23.35
N GLY A 167 13.23 -19.09 23.36
CA GLY A 167 12.54 -20.29 22.88
C GLY A 167 11.61 -20.99 23.88
N ASN A 168 11.61 -20.57 25.16
CA ASN A 168 10.95 -21.33 26.23
C ASN A 168 9.42 -21.14 26.27
N GLN A 169 8.88 -20.15 25.56
CA GLN A 169 7.44 -19.82 25.54
C GLN A 169 6.85 -19.61 26.94
N GLU A 170 7.68 -19.19 27.89
CA GLU A 170 7.26 -18.92 29.25
C GLU A 170 6.77 -17.47 29.33
N ASP A 171 5.53 -17.30 29.77
CA ASP A 171 5.04 -16.00 30.17
C ASP A 171 5.60 -15.69 31.56
N LEU A 172 6.49 -14.69 31.60
CA LEU A 172 7.15 -14.25 32.84
C LEU A 172 6.45 -13.03 33.45
N ASN A 173 5.37 -12.53 32.82
CA ASN A 173 4.91 -11.16 32.97
C ASN A 173 3.38 -11.06 32.83
N GLU A 174 2.65 -11.22 33.93
CA GLU A 174 1.18 -11.19 33.96
C GLU A 174 0.56 -9.79 33.66
N GLU A 175 1.37 -8.73 33.58
CA GLU A 175 0.88 -7.36 33.34
C GLU A 175 1.07 -6.90 31.88
N CYS A 176 0.22 -5.98 31.43
CA CYS A 176 0.37 -5.35 30.11
C CYS A 176 1.67 -4.55 29.99
N LEU A 177 2.27 -4.55 28.80
CA LEU A 177 3.43 -3.72 28.46
C LEU A 177 3.10 -2.23 28.50
N TYR A 178 1.95 -1.81 27.95
CA TYR A 178 1.56 -0.41 27.90
C TYR A 178 0.76 -0.01 29.13
N LYS A 179 1.47 0.45 30.17
CA LYS A 179 0.83 0.99 31.38
C LYS A 179 0.02 2.26 31.10
N TYR A 180 0.49 3.10 30.18
CA TYR A 180 -0.22 4.30 29.76
C TYR A 180 0.16 4.69 28.33
N VAL A 181 -0.83 5.12 27.55
CA VAL A 181 -0.64 5.81 26.26
C VAL A 181 -1.57 7.01 26.20
N ASN A 182 -1.05 8.17 25.82
CA ASN A 182 -1.84 9.35 25.54
C ASN A 182 -2.59 9.20 24.21
N GLU A 183 -3.86 8.80 24.28
CA GLU A 183 -4.68 8.55 23.10
C GLU A 183 -5.03 9.79 22.28
N GLU A 184 -4.70 11.00 22.76
CA GLU A 184 -4.77 12.21 21.94
C GLU A 184 -3.84 12.13 20.71
N LEU A 185 -2.78 11.30 20.77
CA LEU A 185 -1.96 10.97 19.60
C LEU A 185 -2.82 10.41 18.46
N PHE A 186 -3.81 9.58 18.77
CA PHE A 186 -4.62 8.88 17.77
C PHE A 186 -5.64 9.76 17.06
N LYS A 187 -5.85 10.99 17.55
CA LYS A 187 -6.66 12.00 16.86
C LYS A 187 -5.87 12.73 15.76
N ARG A 188 -4.55 12.61 15.73
CA ARG A 188 -3.72 13.20 14.66
C ARG A 188 -4.07 12.51 13.33
N PRO A 189 -4.09 13.25 12.20
CA PRO A 189 -4.58 12.71 10.93
C PRO A 189 -3.91 11.41 10.49
N THR A 190 -2.60 11.28 10.66
CA THR A 190 -1.86 10.09 10.20
C THR A 190 -2.10 8.87 11.08
N TYR A 191 -2.16 9.04 12.40
CA TYR A 191 -2.56 7.96 13.32
C TYR A 191 -3.99 7.51 13.07
N LYS A 192 -4.93 8.47 12.91
CA LYS A 192 -6.32 8.14 12.63
C LYS A 192 -6.44 7.33 11.34
N ALA A 193 -5.82 7.80 10.25
CA ALA A 193 -5.86 7.09 8.97
C ALA A 193 -5.22 5.71 9.05
N PHE A 194 -4.14 5.54 9.82
CA PHE A 194 -3.52 4.23 10.07
C PHE A 194 -4.42 3.28 10.87
N ILE A 195 -5.10 3.80 11.90
CA ILE A 195 -6.04 3.00 12.71
C ILE A 195 -7.27 2.61 11.90
N ASP A 196 -7.83 3.53 11.11
CA ASP A 196 -8.94 3.23 10.19
C ASP A 196 -8.52 2.12 9.21
N LEU A 197 -7.35 2.24 8.59
CA LEU A 197 -6.83 1.25 7.65
C LEU A 197 -6.56 -0.14 8.28
N THR A 198 -6.32 -0.22 9.60
CA THR A 198 -5.99 -1.48 10.28
C THR A 198 -7.17 -2.10 11.05
N ASN A 199 -8.28 -1.39 11.21
CA ASN A 199 -9.43 -1.86 11.97
C ASN A 199 -10.31 -2.87 11.19
N ASN A 200 -10.22 -2.85 9.86
CA ASN A 200 -11.01 -3.71 8.97
C ASN A 200 -10.39 -5.09 8.75
N TYR A 201 -9.20 -5.32 9.29
CA TYR A 201 -8.52 -6.60 9.12
C TYR A 201 -9.19 -7.71 9.93
N VAL A 202 -9.88 -8.60 9.21
CA VAL A 202 -10.35 -9.88 9.70
C VAL A 202 -9.46 -10.95 9.10
N ARG A 203 -8.78 -11.75 9.93
CA ARG A 203 -7.93 -12.86 9.49
C ARG A 203 -8.77 -13.87 8.67
N LYS A 204 -8.80 -13.74 7.35
CA LYS A 204 -9.46 -14.67 6.43
C LYS A 204 -8.41 -15.58 5.80
N THR A 205 -7.97 -16.60 6.51
CA THR A 205 -7.05 -17.58 5.92
C THR A 205 -7.74 -18.40 4.85
N GLY A 206 -7.24 -18.40 3.61
CA GLY A 206 -7.60 -19.36 2.57
C GLY A 206 -8.83 -19.02 1.73
N THR A 207 -9.11 -17.73 1.54
CA THR A 207 -10.07 -17.23 0.53
C THR A 207 -9.43 -16.12 -0.27
N ASP A 208 -9.67 -16.07 -1.59
CA ASP A 208 -9.20 -15.01 -2.49
C ASP A 208 -9.58 -13.63 -1.92
N GLU A 209 -8.59 -12.87 -1.46
CA GLU A 209 -8.81 -11.55 -0.87
C GLU A 209 -8.89 -10.54 -2.00
N SER A 210 -9.97 -9.78 -2.03
CA SER A 210 -10.09 -8.60 -2.86
C SER A 210 -10.41 -7.44 -1.95
N TYR A 211 -9.70 -6.32 -2.10
CA TYR A 211 -10.09 -5.12 -1.39
C TYR A 211 -11.46 -4.64 -1.87
N THR A 212 -12.31 -4.36 -0.90
CA THR A 212 -13.54 -3.58 -1.06
C THR A 212 -13.20 -2.16 -1.49
N ALA A 213 -14.20 -1.43 -2.01
CA ALA A 213 -14.02 -0.04 -2.38
C ALA A 213 -13.65 0.83 -1.16
N GLU A 214 -14.16 0.46 0.01
CA GLU A 214 -13.88 1.09 1.29
C GLU A 214 -12.42 0.88 1.72
N GLU A 215 -11.91 -0.35 1.65
CA GLU A 215 -10.50 -0.64 1.97
C GLU A 215 -9.54 0.10 1.04
N ILE A 216 -9.83 0.15 -0.27
CA ILE A 216 -9.04 0.95 -1.22
C ILE A 216 -9.08 2.43 -0.85
N LYS A 217 -10.25 2.95 -0.45
CA LYS A 217 -10.40 4.35 -0.03
C LYS A 217 -9.57 4.66 1.21
N GLU A 218 -9.47 3.74 2.16
CA GLU A 218 -8.62 3.88 3.35
C GLU A 218 -7.13 3.85 3.01
N GLN A 219 -6.69 2.96 2.10
CA GLN A 219 -5.30 2.92 1.63
C GLN A 219 -4.91 4.25 0.98
N VAL A 220 -5.75 4.76 0.08
CA VAL A 220 -5.56 6.06 -0.58
C VAL A 220 -5.58 7.20 0.43
N HIS A 221 -6.49 7.17 1.40
CA HIS A 221 -6.57 8.19 2.44
C HIS A 221 -5.31 8.19 3.32
N PHE A 222 -4.84 7.03 3.76
CA PHE A 222 -3.62 6.89 4.54
C PHE A 222 -2.41 7.46 3.80
N LEU A 223 -2.19 7.05 2.55
CA LEU A 223 -1.10 7.59 1.73
C LEU A 223 -1.21 9.11 1.58
N LYS A 224 -2.41 9.62 1.33
CA LYS A 224 -2.65 11.08 1.23
C LYS A 224 -2.30 11.81 2.52
N GLU A 225 -2.61 11.27 3.69
CA GLU A 225 -2.27 11.91 4.96
C GLU A 225 -0.76 11.86 5.24
N ILE A 226 -0.12 10.69 5.08
CA ILE A 226 1.33 10.58 5.37
C ILE A 226 2.17 11.40 4.39
N MET A 227 1.77 11.53 3.13
CA MET A 227 2.53 12.30 2.13
C MET A 227 2.57 13.82 2.43
N LYS A 228 1.68 14.34 3.28
CA LYS A 228 1.72 15.74 3.73
C LYS A 228 2.83 16.00 4.76
N THR A 229 3.33 14.95 5.41
CA THR A 229 4.23 15.03 6.56
C THR A 229 5.67 15.33 6.14
N LYS A 230 6.47 15.83 7.08
CA LYS A 230 7.89 16.12 6.82
C LYS A 230 8.73 14.84 6.58
N PRO A 231 8.55 13.70 7.30
CA PRO A 231 9.26 12.46 7.03
C PRO A 231 9.11 11.99 5.58
N MET A 232 7.87 11.96 5.06
CA MET A 232 7.62 11.53 3.68
C MET A 232 8.14 12.51 2.64
N LYS A 233 8.08 13.83 2.91
CA LYS A 233 8.69 14.85 2.03
C LYS A 233 10.21 14.71 1.95
N VAL A 234 10.88 14.42 3.06
CA VAL A 234 12.33 14.13 3.10
C VAL A 234 12.64 12.90 2.25
N LEU A 235 11.88 11.83 2.42
CA LEU A 235 12.07 10.58 1.67
C LEU A 235 11.88 10.80 0.16
N TYR A 236 10.77 11.43 -0.23
CA TYR A 236 10.49 11.74 -1.63
C TYR A 236 11.59 12.59 -2.25
N THR A 237 11.98 13.68 -1.57
CA THR A 237 13.01 14.61 -2.07
C THR A 237 14.34 13.88 -2.27
N PHE A 238 14.68 12.95 -1.39
CA PHE A 238 15.87 12.12 -1.55
C PHE A 238 15.81 11.27 -2.82
N PHE A 239 14.75 10.49 -3.02
CA PHE A 239 14.66 9.65 -4.23
C PHE A 239 14.48 10.44 -5.52
N HIS A 240 13.78 11.57 -5.48
CA HIS A 240 13.71 12.51 -6.60
C HIS A 240 15.10 13.06 -6.95
N SER A 241 15.92 13.43 -5.95
CA SER A 241 17.31 13.87 -6.19
C SER A 241 18.21 12.78 -6.78
N LYS A 242 17.82 11.50 -6.63
CA LYS A 242 18.48 10.35 -7.24
C LYS A 242 17.97 10.02 -8.65
N GLY A 243 16.99 10.79 -9.16
CA GLY A 243 16.34 10.54 -10.44
C GLY A 243 15.57 9.22 -10.46
N MET A 244 15.03 8.81 -9.30
CA MET A 244 14.26 7.56 -9.18
C MET A 244 12.75 7.77 -9.32
N TYR A 245 12.27 8.99 -9.08
CA TYR A 245 10.88 9.40 -9.27
C TYR A 245 10.87 10.85 -9.76
N ASP A 246 10.04 11.16 -10.75
CA ASP A 246 9.96 12.47 -11.37
C ASP A 246 9.04 13.43 -10.61
N ASN A 247 7.98 12.88 -9.98
CA ASN A 247 6.98 13.67 -9.27
C ASN A 247 6.38 12.91 -8.08
N VAL A 248 5.62 13.66 -7.25
CA VAL A 248 5.00 13.13 -6.03
C VAL A 248 3.91 12.12 -6.38
N GLU A 249 3.19 12.31 -7.49
CA GLU A 249 2.14 11.39 -7.92
C GLU A 249 2.72 10.01 -8.25
N GLU A 250 3.80 9.95 -9.03
CA GLU A 250 4.52 8.72 -9.37
C GLU A 250 5.06 8.01 -8.13
N PHE A 251 5.69 8.77 -7.21
CA PHE A 251 6.17 8.19 -5.97
C PHE A 251 5.02 7.62 -5.13
N THR A 252 3.89 8.34 -5.03
CA THR A 252 2.72 7.90 -4.26
C THR A 252 2.06 6.66 -4.88
N ASP A 253 1.95 6.60 -6.21
CA ASP A 253 1.48 5.40 -6.92
C ASP A 253 2.41 4.21 -6.71
N SER A 254 3.73 4.45 -6.75
CA SER A 254 4.73 3.42 -6.45
C SER A 254 4.60 2.91 -5.00
N LEU A 255 4.41 3.79 -4.02
CA LEU A 255 4.15 3.40 -2.63
C LEU A 255 2.88 2.56 -2.52
N HIS A 256 1.81 2.98 -3.21
CA HIS A 256 0.55 2.25 -3.20
C HIS A 256 0.71 0.82 -3.70
N LYS A 257 1.29 0.66 -4.91
CA LYS A 257 1.55 -0.66 -5.50
C LYS A 257 2.52 -1.48 -4.66
N MET A 258 3.60 -0.88 -4.18
CA MET A 258 4.66 -1.55 -3.42
C MET A 258 4.16 -2.15 -2.10
N TRP A 259 3.33 -1.41 -1.37
CA TRP A 259 2.90 -1.77 -0.03
C TRP A 259 1.54 -2.47 0.02
N PHE A 260 0.59 -2.04 -0.83
CA PHE A 260 -0.78 -2.56 -0.81
C PHE A 260 -1.08 -3.55 -1.93
N GLY A 261 -0.21 -3.67 -2.94
CA GLY A 261 -0.39 -4.65 -4.01
C GLY A 261 -0.48 -6.08 -3.46
N LEU A 262 -1.56 -6.78 -3.81
CA LEU A 262 -1.85 -8.12 -3.33
C LEU A 262 -0.96 -9.18 -4.01
N TYR A 263 -0.50 -10.15 -3.21
CA TYR A 263 0.25 -11.30 -3.70
C TYR A 263 -0.04 -12.56 -2.86
N SER A 264 0.25 -13.73 -3.45
CA SER A 264 -0.16 -15.03 -2.89
C SER A 264 0.91 -15.68 -2.01
N ARG A 265 0.72 -15.68 -0.70
CA ARG A 265 1.69 -16.30 0.24
C ARG A 265 1.58 -17.82 0.27
N SER A 266 0.38 -18.33 0.08
CA SER A 266 0.05 -19.74 -0.12
C SER A 266 0.15 -20.14 -1.61
N SER A 267 -0.12 -21.40 -1.97
CA SER A 267 -0.08 -21.84 -3.38
C SER A 267 -1.45 -21.63 -4.03
N GLY A 268 -1.77 -20.41 -4.47
CA GLY A 268 -2.93 -20.20 -5.35
C GLY A 268 -3.53 -18.80 -5.38
N GLU A 269 -3.80 -18.21 -4.22
CA GLU A 269 -4.69 -17.05 -4.08
C GLU A 269 -3.93 -15.83 -3.54
N ALA A 270 -4.13 -14.64 -4.12
CA ALA A 270 -3.47 -13.41 -3.67
C ALA A 270 -4.17 -12.91 -2.40
N ASP A 271 -3.55 -13.17 -1.24
CA ASP A 271 -4.18 -13.15 0.07
C ASP A 271 -3.43 -12.28 1.10
N SER A 272 -2.53 -11.41 0.63
CA SER A 272 -1.69 -10.61 1.51
C SER A 272 -1.01 -9.46 0.77
N SER A 273 -0.76 -8.38 1.50
CA SER A 273 0.08 -7.26 1.10
C SER A 273 1.28 -7.05 2.03
N GLY A 274 2.24 -6.24 1.59
CA GLY A 274 3.38 -5.84 2.42
C GLY A 274 2.94 -5.06 3.66
N PHE A 275 1.92 -4.22 3.51
CA PHE A 275 1.36 -3.45 4.61
C PHE A 275 0.74 -4.36 5.68
N GLU A 276 -0.14 -5.28 5.28
CA GLU A 276 -0.81 -6.20 6.22
C GLU A 276 0.22 -7.03 6.98
N HIS A 277 1.17 -7.63 6.27
CA HIS A 277 2.18 -8.43 6.93
C HIS A 277 3.02 -7.64 7.94
N VAL A 278 3.54 -6.47 7.54
CA VAL A 278 4.43 -5.68 8.39
C VAL A 278 3.69 -5.09 9.57
N PHE A 279 2.57 -4.41 9.33
CA PHE A 279 1.91 -3.59 10.34
C PHE A 279 0.81 -4.33 11.11
N ILE A 280 0.10 -5.26 10.46
CA ILE A 280 -1.02 -5.99 11.07
C ILE A 280 -0.57 -7.34 11.62
N GLY A 281 0.30 -8.03 10.89
CA GLY A 281 0.77 -9.38 11.21
C GLY A 281 -0.10 -10.49 10.64
N GLU A 282 0.49 -11.66 10.52
CA GLU A 282 -0.13 -12.87 9.98
C GLU A 282 0.23 -14.06 10.87
N VAL A 283 -0.51 -15.16 10.75
CA VAL A 283 -0.07 -16.45 11.30
C VAL A 283 0.30 -17.39 10.18
N LYS A 284 1.52 -17.93 10.27
CA LYS A 284 2.07 -18.87 9.31
C LYS A 284 2.72 -20.02 10.07
N LYS A 285 2.34 -21.25 9.71
CA LYS A 285 2.86 -22.48 10.35
C LYS A 285 2.78 -22.43 11.89
N ASN A 286 1.63 -22.01 12.41
CA ASN A 286 1.35 -21.87 13.85
C ASN A 286 2.29 -20.90 14.59
N GLN A 287 2.80 -19.88 13.90
CA GLN A 287 3.61 -18.82 14.49
C GLN A 287 3.20 -17.47 13.94
N VAL A 288 3.33 -16.43 14.77
CA VAL A 288 3.08 -15.05 14.34
C VAL A 288 4.23 -14.57 13.45
N SER A 289 3.91 -14.23 12.22
CA SER A 289 4.81 -13.69 11.22
C SER A 289 4.49 -12.22 10.94
N GLY A 290 5.51 -11.37 10.83
CA GLY A 290 5.29 -9.92 10.76
C GLY A 290 4.87 -9.35 12.12
N PHE A 291 3.91 -8.41 12.13
CA PHE A 291 3.44 -7.72 13.34
C PHE A 291 4.54 -6.85 13.98
N HIS A 292 4.81 -5.70 13.35
CA HIS A 292 5.89 -4.79 13.74
C HIS A 292 5.41 -3.38 14.15
N SER A 293 4.11 -3.17 14.32
CA SER A 293 3.53 -1.88 14.71
C SER A 293 3.25 -1.80 16.22
N TRP A 294 3.82 -0.78 16.88
CA TRP A 294 3.53 -0.50 18.29
C TRP A 294 2.09 -0.04 18.52
N ILE A 295 1.52 0.70 17.55
CA ILE A 295 0.13 1.19 17.59
C ILE A 295 -0.81 -0.01 17.57
N ARG A 296 -0.60 -0.94 16.64
CA ARG A 296 -1.43 -2.16 16.54
C ARG A 296 -1.29 -3.02 17.78
N PHE A 297 -0.07 -3.16 18.31
CA PHE A 297 0.18 -3.90 19.55
C PHE A 297 -0.61 -3.30 20.71
N TYR A 298 -0.48 -1.99 20.94
CA TYR A 298 -1.20 -1.29 22.01
C TYR A 298 -2.72 -1.48 21.90
N MET A 299 -3.27 -1.30 20.70
CA MET A 299 -4.72 -1.44 20.48
C MET A 299 -5.22 -2.85 20.81
N LEU A 300 -4.45 -3.89 20.48
CA LEU A 300 -4.81 -5.27 20.77
C LEU A 300 -4.59 -5.64 22.24
N GLU A 301 -3.54 -5.13 22.86
CA GLU A 301 -3.27 -5.36 24.29
C GLU A 301 -4.36 -4.72 25.15
N LYS A 302 -4.76 -3.49 24.83
CA LYS A 302 -5.89 -2.81 25.47
C LYS A 302 -7.21 -3.59 25.35
N GLN A 303 -7.38 -4.37 24.29
CA GLN A 303 -8.56 -5.22 24.07
C GLN A 303 -8.45 -6.61 24.71
N GLY A 304 -7.32 -6.94 25.35
CA GLY A 304 -7.05 -8.29 25.88
C GLY A 304 -6.85 -9.35 24.79
N LEU A 305 -6.49 -8.93 23.57
CA LEU A 305 -6.25 -9.80 22.41
C LEU A 305 -4.76 -10.02 22.11
N MET A 306 -3.90 -9.31 22.83
CA MET A 306 -2.44 -9.41 22.77
C MET A 306 -1.93 -9.65 24.19
N ASP A 307 -1.05 -10.62 24.32
CA ASP A 307 -0.45 -11.00 25.59
C ASP A 307 1.07 -10.83 25.52
N TYR A 308 1.62 -9.93 26.35
CA TYR A 308 3.02 -9.56 26.34
C TYR A 308 3.81 -10.45 27.31
N TYR A 309 4.80 -11.16 26.80
CA TYR A 309 5.53 -12.14 27.62
C TYR A 309 6.79 -11.57 28.23
N SER A 310 7.56 -10.78 27.48
CA SER A 310 8.87 -10.25 27.90
C SER A 310 9.52 -9.44 26.78
N TYR A 311 10.55 -8.67 27.13
CA TYR A 311 11.44 -8.07 26.15
C TYR A 311 12.73 -8.87 26.04
N ASN A 312 13.31 -8.93 24.85
CA ASN A 312 14.61 -9.56 24.60
C ASN A 312 15.64 -8.55 24.05
N TYR A 313 15.22 -7.31 23.81
CA TYR A 313 16.09 -6.20 23.47
C TYR A 313 15.47 -4.88 23.92
N ASP A 314 16.28 -4.01 24.51
CA ASP A 314 15.93 -2.64 24.87
C ASP A 314 16.93 -1.66 24.23
N GLY A 315 16.42 -0.74 23.43
CA GLY A 315 17.25 0.21 22.67
C GLY A 315 17.98 1.21 23.58
N PRO A 316 19.10 1.79 23.11
CA PRO A 316 19.84 2.81 23.88
C PRO A 316 19.17 4.19 23.91
N TRP A 317 18.00 4.37 23.29
CA TRP A 317 17.34 5.66 23.18
C TRP A 317 16.63 6.03 24.48
N THR A 318 16.82 7.28 24.91
CA THR A 318 16.22 7.83 26.14
C THR A 318 14.91 8.56 25.88
N SER A 319 14.47 8.63 24.62
CA SER A 319 13.28 9.32 24.14
C SER A 319 12.78 8.62 22.87
N TYR A 320 11.53 8.89 22.48
CA TYR A 320 10.94 8.29 21.29
C TYR A 320 11.38 8.96 19.96
N PRO A 321 11.36 8.23 18.84
CA PRO A 321 11.14 6.78 18.75
C PRO A 321 12.29 5.95 19.32
N ASP A 322 11.94 4.91 20.06
CA ASP A 322 12.83 3.89 20.64
C ASP A 322 12.64 2.56 19.89
N VAL A 323 13.42 1.52 20.18
CA VAL A 323 13.25 0.17 19.61
C VAL A 323 13.21 -0.86 20.72
N LEU A 324 12.14 -1.67 20.72
CA LEU A 324 11.97 -2.79 21.65
C LEU A 324 11.87 -4.09 20.88
N GLY A 325 12.67 -5.08 21.25
CA GLY A 325 12.48 -6.48 20.87
C GLY A 325 11.68 -7.18 21.96
N LYS A 326 10.61 -7.87 21.58
CA LYS A 326 9.70 -8.52 22.52
C LYS A 326 9.18 -9.87 22.04
N GLN A 327 8.70 -10.62 23.02
CA GLN A 327 7.99 -11.88 22.88
C GLN A 327 6.54 -11.66 23.27
N PHE A 328 5.62 -12.28 22.54
CA PHE A 328 4.20 -12.10 22.80
C PHE A 328 3.36 -13.21 22.18
N HIS A 329 2.13 -13.34 22.66
CA HIS A 329 1.14 -14.25 22.12
C HIS A 329 -0.02 -13.46 21.52
N TRP A 330 -0.39 -13.83 20.30
CA TRP A 330 -1.45 -13.18 19.56
C TRP A 330 -2.30 -14.20 18.80
N ASP A 331 -3.61 -14.16 19.06
CA ASP A 331 -4.62 -15.00 18.42
C ASP A 331 -4.25 -16.50 18.45
N GLY A 332 -3.84 -17.00 19.63
CA GLY A 332 -3.51 -18.41 19.83
C GLY A 332 -2.06 -18.79 19.52
N PHE A 333 -1.23 -17.88 19.00
CA PHE A 333 0.12 -18.21 18.54
C PHE A 333 1.20 -17.34 19.17
N TYR A 334 2.31 -17.99 19.50
CA TYR A 334 3.49 -17.35 20.05
C TYR A 334 4.35 -16.68 18.97
N LYS A 335 4.90 -15.52 19.30
CA LYS A 335 5.97 -14.85 18.57
C LYS A 335 7.24 -14.86 19.42
N GLU A 336 8.24 -15.60 18.93
CA GLU A 336 9.52 -15.73 19.63
C GLU A 336 10.27 -14.39 19.71
N VAL A 337 10.41 -13.68 18.59
CA VAL A 337 11.03 -12.35 18.57
C VAL A 337 10.29 -11.45 17.60
N GLY A 338 9.80 -10.31 18.10
CA GLY A 338 9.24 -9.21 17.32
C GLY A 338 9.81 -7.88 17.77
N SER A 339 10.59 -7.24 16.89
CA SER A 339 11.13 -5.90 17.09
C SER A 339 10.23 -4.84 16.48
N GLN A 340 10.06 -3.71 17.17
CA GLN A 340 9.18 -2.63 16.76
C GLN A 340 9.81 -1.29 17.14
N PHE A 341 9.58 -0.26 16.32
CA PHE A 341 9.76 1.11 16.80
C PHE A 341 8.67 1.41 17.83
N ILE A 342 9.02 2.03 18.94
CA ILE A 342 8.06 2.46 19.97
C ILE A 342 7.93 3.97 19.91
N GLY A 343 6.70 4.47 19.91
CA GLY A 343 6.41 5.91 19.95
C GLY A 343 6.67 6.66 18.63
N SER A 344 7.04 5.96 17.56
CA SER A 344 7.11 6.54 16.21
C SER A 344 5.72 6.90 15.66
N SER A 345 5.67 7.78 14.67
CA SER A 345 4.45 7.97 13.86
C SER A 345 4.32 6.92 12.74
N PRO A 346 3.11 6.67 12.21
CA PRO A 346 2.92 5.76 11.08
C PRO A 346 3.80 6.11 9.87
N GLU A 347 3.91 7.40 9.54
CA GLU A 347 4.73 7.90 8.44
C GLU A 347 6.23 7.69 8.68
N PHE A 348 6.69 7.70 9.92
CA PHE A 348 8.09 7.44 10.26
C PHE A 348 8.45 5.99 9.95
N ASP A 349 7.70 5.02 10.48
CA ASP A 349 7.91 3.59 10.21
C ASP A 349 7.85 3.32 8.70
N PHE A 350 6.79 3.80 8.05
CA PHE A 350 6.58 3.63 6.62
C PHE A 350 7.72 4.23 5.79
N SER A 351 8.24 5.40 6.17
CA SER A 351 9.33 6.07 5.47
C SER A 351 10.66 5.32 5.59
N LEU A 352 11.04 4.85 6.79
CA LEU A 352 12.30 4.13 6.99
C LEU A 352 12.28 2.74 6.35
N TYR A 353 11.14 2.04 6.44
CA TYR A 353 10.99 0.76 5.76
C TYR A 353 11.03 0.91 4.24
N THR A 354 10.38 1.94 3.69
CA THR A 354 10.46 2.24 2.25
C THR A 354 11.88 2.63 1.82
N LEU A 355 12.56 3.49 2.59
CA LEU A 355 13.95 3.88 2.34
C LEU A 355 14.84 2.64 2.19
N CYS A 356 14.72 1.72 3.15
CA CYS A 356 15.53 0.51 3.19
C CYS A 356 15.13 -0.52 2.14
N TYR A 357 13.83 -0.65 1.83
CA TYR A 357 13.36 -1.54 0.77
C TYR A 357 13.92 -1.13 -0.59
N ILE A 358 13.80 0.15 -0.94
CA ILE A 358 14.27 0.66 -2.24
C ILE A 358 15.80 0.65 -2.31
N SER A 359 16.48 1.03 -1.23
CA SER A 359 17.95 1.20 -1.24
C SER A 359 18.71 -0.12 -1.05
N ARG A 360 18.15 -1.08 -0.32
CA ARG A 360 18.80 -2.35 0.05
C ARG A 360 17.80 -3.52 -0.02
N PRO A 361 17.16 -3.77 -1.17
CA PRO A 361 16.15 -4.82 -1.29
C PRO A 361 16.72 -6.18 -0.91
N GLY A 362 16.06 -6.86 0.03
CA GLY A 362 16.47 -8.20 0.51
C GLY A 362 17.73 -8.22 1.38
N LYS A 363 18.36 -7.06 1.67
CA LYS A 363 19.62 -6.95 2.42
C LYS A 363 19.41 -6.14 3.69
N LYS A 364 20.24 -6.39 4.71
CA LYS A 364 20.28 -5.56 5.92
C LYS A 364 20.66 -4.13 5.54
N CYS A 365 19.72 -3.22 5.71
CA CYS A 365 19.87 -1.78 5.56
C CYS A 365 20.40 -1.20 6.87
N ARG A 366 21.51 -0.45 6.82
CA ARG A 366 22.09 0.18 8.01
C ARG A 366 21.68 1.65 8.04
N ILE A 367 20.88 2.01 9.03
CA ILE A 367 20.42 3.38 9.27
C ILE A 367 21.10 3.95 10.52
N SER A 368 20.96 5.26 10.71
CA SER A 368 21.26 5.92 11.97
C SER A 368 19.96 6.46 12.53
N LEU A 369 19.70 6.16 13.79
CA LEU A 369 18.51 6.60 14.51
C LEU A 369 18.98 7.35 15.76
N GLY A 370 18.74 8.66 15.84
CA GLY A 370 19.17 9.46 16.99
C GLY A 370 20.66 9.36 17.34
N GLY A 371 21.53 9.14 16.34
CA GLY A 371 22.97 8.94 16.49
C GLY A 371 23.42 7.49 16.77
N HIS A 372 22.51 6.54 16.86
CA HIS A 372 22.81 5.12 17.07
C HIS A 372 22.63 4.31 15.78
N ASP A 373 23.54 3.37 15.54
CA ASP A 373 23.46 2.46 14.41
C ASP A 373 22.33 1.43 14.63
N LEU A 374 21.42 1.33 13.67
CA LEU A 374 20.34 0.35 13.67
C LEU A 374 20.23 -0.36 12.32
N GLY A 375 19.93 -1.65 12.34
CA GLY A 375 19.63 -2.41 11.14
C GLY A 375 18.12 -2.41 10.85
N ILE A 376 17.74 -2.34 9.58
CA ILE A 376 16.40 -2.70 9.11
C ILE A 376 16.56 -3.83 8.09
N GLN A 377 15.84 -4.93 8.27
CA GLN A 377 15.75 -5.98 7.28
C GLN A 377 14.47 -5.78 6.47
N THR A 378 14.59 -5.86 5.15
CA THR A 378 13.43 -5.95 4.26
C THR A 378 13.53 -7.20 3.40
N TYR A 379 12.41 -7.79 3.01
CA TYR A 379 12.39 -8.85 1.99
C TYR A 379 11.46 -8.44 0.85
N GLU A 380 11.83 -8.88 -0.36
CA GLU A 380 11.03 -8.70 -1.55
C GLU A 380 10.13 -9.91 -1.74
N TRP A 381 8.91 -9.67 -2.21
CA TRP A 381 8.08 -10.72 -2.76
C TRP A 381 8.52 -11.03 -4.19
N THR A 382 8.92 -12.28 -4.46
CA THR A 382 9.56 -12.64 -5.73
C THR A 382 8.72 -13.51 -6.66
N LYS A 383 7.55 -13.99 -6.22
CA LYS A 383 6.74 -14.94 -7.03
C LYS A 383 5.97 -14.26 -8.16
N ASN A 384 5.59 -12.99 -7.99
CA ASN A 384 4.97 -12.16 -9.00
C ASN A 384 5.51 -10.72 -8.90
N THR A 385 5.25 -9.93 -9.93
CA THR A 385 5.71 -8.54 -10.05
C THR A 385 4.56 -7.64 -10.50
N TYR A 386 4.69 -6.34 -10.25
CA TYR A 386 3.88 -5.30 -10.86
C TYR A 386 4.73 -4.50 -11.88
N ASP A 387 4.05 -3.73 -12.74
CA ASP A 387 4.64 -2.81 -13.72
C ASP A 387 5.84 -3.40 -14.48
N GLY A 388 5.71 -4.64 -14.95
CA GLY A 388 6.70 -5.27 -15.82
C GLY A 388 8.00 -5.71 -15.13
N GLY A 389 8.05 -5.78 -13.79
CA GLY A 389 9.22 -6.36 -13.10
C GLY A 389 9.47 -5.89 -11.67
N ASN A 390 8.71 -4.93 -11.16
CA ASN A 390 8.85 -4.43 -9.79
C ASN A 390 8.28 -5.43 -8.79
N LYS A 391 8.93 -5.56 -7.64
CA LYS A 391 8.54 -6.50 -6.58
C LYS A 391 7.83 -5.76 -5.45
N TYR A 392 6.97 -6.47 -4.75
CA TYR A 392 6.26 -5.97 -3.56
C TYR A 392 7.13 -6.10 -2.32
N VAL A 393 6.83 -5.30 -1.29
CA VAL A 393 7.38 -5.52 0.04
C VAL A 393 6.79 -6.82 0.59
N ALA A 394 7.64 -7.77 0.96
CA ALA A 394 7.22 -8.98 1.68
C ALA A 394 7.28 -8.78 3.20
N THR A 395 8.28 -8.07 3.70
CA THR A 395 8.36 -7.69 5.11
C THR A 395 9.38 -6.58 5.31
N ALA A 396 9.30 -5.91 6.45
CA ALA A 396 10.23 -4.89 6.92
C ALA A 396 10.19 -4.83 8.45
N TYR A 397 11.34 -4.83 9.11
CA TYR A 397 11.43 -4.71 10.57
C TYR A 397 12.83 -4.28 11.05
N PRO A 398 12.94 -3.63 12.23
CA PRO A 398 14.23 -3.34 12.86
C PRO A 398 14.95 -4.65 13.23
N VAL A 399 16.26 -4.74 13.04
CA VAL A 399 17.04 -5.91 13.45
C VAL A 399 17.78 -5.57 14.72
N VAL A 400 17.41 -6.24 15.80
CA VAL A 400 17.94 -6.04 17.15
C VAL A 400 18.52 -7.32 17.73
#